data_AF-A0A9P0HMM2-F1
#
_entry.id   AF-A0A9P0HMM2-F1
#
_cell.length_a   1.000
_cell.length_b   1.000
_cell.length_c   1.000
_cell.angle_alpha   90.00
_cell.angle_beta   90.00
_cell.angle_gamma   90.00
#
_symmetry.space_group_name_H-M   'P 1'
#
loop_
_entity.id
_entity.type
_entity.pdbx_description
1 polymer ?
#
loop_
_entity_poly.entity_id
_entity_poly.type
_entity_poly.pdbx_seq_one_letter_code
_entity_poly.pdbx_strand_id
1 'polypeptide(L)'
;MDLSIPGEKNIYLRAPSSQERQLWLVALGSSKACLTNGKRKESVTEASPEALKSKKNELRLYCDLLMQQVHVIKTAATQEPSPDVEKLTDGSNLLSATCDTFIKTLEDCMKLSISSISLHEKAHMNDKELNNISKPTIPVMRSNSTEKKA
;
A
#
# COMPACT_ATOMS: atom_id res chain seq x y z
N MET A 1 -11.93 -24.06 23.97
CA MET A 1 -11.29 -24.40 22.69
C MET A 1 -9.96 -23.68 22.67
N ASP A 2 -8.86 -24.41 22.77
CA ASP A 2 -7.51 -23.88 22.64
C ASP A 2 -7.07 -23.97 21.17
N LEU A 3 -6.58 -22.87 20.61
CA LEU A 3 -5.91 -22.87 19.32
C LEU A 3 -4.44 -23.20 19.55
N SER A 4 -3.98 -24.36 19.11
CA SER A 4 -2.55 -24.70 19.08
C SER A 4 -2.07 -24.73 17.63
N ILE A 5 -1.05 -23.91 17.33
CA ILE A 5 -0.31 -23.92 16.06
C ILE A 5 1.03 -24.61 16.35
N PRO A 6 1.36 -25.75 15.73
CA PRO A 6 2.60 -26.47 16.01
C PRO A 6 3.83 -25.71 15.48
N GLY A 7 4.83 -25.48 16.33
CA GLY A 7 6.15 -24.96 15.94
C GLY A 7 6.48 -23.52 16.33
N GLU A 8 5.54 -22.78 16.94
CA GLU A 8 5.73 -21.36 17.28
C GLU A 8 5.90 -21.12 18.79
N LYS A 9 6.65 -20.07 19.16
CA LYS A 9 6.76 -19.58 20.54
C LYS A 9 5.36 -19.17 21.02
N ASN A 10 4.78 -19.94 21.94
CA ASN A 10 3.47 -19.62 22.51
C ASN A 10 3.57 -18.39 23.43
N ILE A 11 2.85 -17.32 23.08
CA ILE A 11 2.70 -16.13 23.92
C ILE A 11 1.34 -16.22 24.61
N TYR A 12 1.34 -16.28 25.94
CA TYR A 12 0.11 -16.29 26.74
C TYR A 12 -0.20 -14.88 27.22
N LEU A 13 -1.39 -14.40 26.87
CA LEU A 13 -1.91 -13.11 27.33
C LEU A 13 -3.12 -13.36 28.23
N ARG A 14 -3.15 -12.67 29.37
CA ARG A 14 -4.29 -12.71 30.28
C ARG A 14 -5.10 -11.42 30.13
N ALA A 15 -6.35 -11.55 29.69
CA ALA A 15 -7.31 -10.46 29.72
C ALA A 15 -7.95 -10.35 31.13
N PRO A 16 -8.31 -9.14 31.59
CA PRO A 16 -8.93 -8.92 32.90
C PRO A 16 -10.39 -9.38 32.96
N SER A 17 -11.05 -9.63 31.82
CA SER A 17 -12.40 -10.21 31.75
C SER A 17 -12.59 -11.12 30.53
N SER A 18 -13.62 -11.97 30.56
CA SER A 18 -13.99 -12.80 29.41
C SER A 18 -14.46 -11.99 28.20
N GLN A 19 -15.08 -10.82 28.45
CA GLN A 19 -15.53 -9.91 27.41
C GLN A 19 -14.33 -9.29 26.68
N GLU A 20 -13.35 -8.80 27.43
CA GLU A 20 -12.13 -8.23 26.85
C GLU A 20 -11.35 -9.30 26.09
N ARG A 21 -11.23 -10.51 26.62
CA ARG A 21 -10.63 -11.65 25.90
C ARG A 21 -11.27 -11.85 24.53
N GLN A 22 -12.60 -11.78 24.44
CA GLN A 22 -13.33 -11.98 23.20
C GLN A 22 -13.07 -10.84 22.21
N LEU A 23 -13.00 -9.60 22.68
CA LEU A 23 -12.63 -8.45 21.86
C LEU A 23 -11.24 -8.61 21.26
N TRP A 24 -10.26 -8.99 22.08
CA TRP A 24 -8.89 -9.25 21.61
C TRP A 24 -8.83 -10.41 20.61
N LEU A 25 -9.53 -11.52 20.86
CA LEU A 25 -9.60 -12.66 19.93
C LEU A 25 -10.22 -12.28 18.59
N VAL A 26 -11.32 -11.52 18.61
CA VAL A 26 -11.98 -11.05 17.39
C VAL A 26 -11.06 -10.10 16.62
N ALA A 27 -10.46 -9.12 17.29
CA ALA A 27 -9.54 -8.18 16.67
C ALA A 27 -8.34 -8.91 16.03
N LEU A 28 -7.69 -9.82 16.76
CA LEU A 28 -6.57 -10.63 16.25
C LEU A 28 -6.98 -11.52 15.07
N GLY A 29 -8.13 -12.18 15.16
CA GLY A 29 -8.67 -13.01 14.09
C GLY A 29 -9.02 -12.21 12.83
N SER A 30 -9.65 -11.04 13.01
CA SER A 30 -9.97 -10.11 11.93
C SER A 30 -8.71 -9.57 11.27
N SER A 31 -7.70 -9.15 12.04
CA SER A 31 -6.41 -8.69 11.49
C SER A 31 -5.70 -9.80 10.70
N LYS A 32 -5.71 -11.05 11.19
CA LYS A 32 -5.13 -12.20 10.48
C LYS A 32 -5.88 -12.52 9.18
N ALA A 33 -7.20 -12.45 9.17
CA ALA A 33 -8.01 -12.63 7.95
C ALA A 33 -7.78 -11.52 6.91
N CYS A 34 -7.54 -10.28 7.36
CA CYS A 34 -7.18 -9.17 6.47
C CYS A 34 -5.83 -9.39 5.77
N LEU A 35 -4.87 -10.05 6.43
CA LEU A 35 -3.57 -10.41 5.83
C LEU A 35 -3.70 -11.51 4.76
N THR A 36 -4.57 -12.51 4.97
CA THR A 36 -4.74 -13.61 4.02
C THR A 36 -5.51 -13.22 2.76
N ASN A 37 -6.36 -12.20 2.85
CA ASN A 37 -7.25 -11.80 1.75
C ASN A 37 -6.73 -10.64 0.90
N GLY A 38 -5.49 -10.15 1.10
CA GLY A 38 -4.79 -9.26 0.17
C GLY A 38 -5.49 -7.94 -0.18
N LYS A 39 -6.55 -7.56 0.54
CA LYS A 39 -7.26 -6.30 0.35
C LYS A 39 -7.37 -5.58 1.68
N ARG A 40 -6.29 -4.88 2.05
CA ARG A 40 -6.37 -3.77 3.01
C ARG A 40 -7.34 -2.74 2.42
N LYS A 41 -8.52 -2.62 3.02
CA LYS A 41 -9.46 -1.53 2.73
C LYS A 41 -9.16 -0.39 3.70
N GLU A 42 -8.53 0.65 3.15
CA GLU A 42 -8.83 2.06 3.42
C GLU A 42 -8.57 2.60 4.84
N SER A 43 -7.33 3.04 5.08
CA SER A 43 -7.04 4.22 5.93
C SER A 43 -5.59 4.69 5.84
N VAL A 44 -4.76 4.14 4.95
CA VAL A 44 -3.50 4.79 4.62
C VAL A 44 -3.28 4.72 3.13
N THR A 45 -3.14 5.89 2.53
CA THR A 45 -2.45 6.16 1.26
C THR A 45 -0.99 5.70 1.40
N GLU A 46 -0.79 4.41 1.66
CA GLU A 46 0.50 3.78 1.80
C GLU A 46 0.81 3.14 0.47
N ALA A 47 1.94 3.52 -0.09
CA ALA A 47 2.50 3.02 -1.34
C ALA A 47 2.40 1.50 -1.46
N SER A 48 1.26 1.02 -1.96
CA SER A 48 1.07 -0.40 -2.26
C SER A 48 1.83 -0.69 -3.55
N PRO A 49 2.66 -1.74 -3.57
CA PRO A 49 3.44 -2.10 -4.76
C PRO A 49 2.53 -2.38 -5.99
N GLU A 50 1.28 -2.79 -5.76
CA GLU A 50 0.25 -2.98 -6.78
C GLU A 50 -0.24 -1.66 -7.38
N ALA A 51 -0.39 -0.60 -6.58
CA ALA A 51 -0.74 0.74 -7.07
C ALA A 51 0.35 1.31 -7.98
N LEU A 52 1.62 1.15 -7.60
CA LEU A 52 2.76 1.56 -8.43
C LEU A 52 2.83 0.77 -9.74
N LYS A 53 2.60 -0.56 -9.68
CA LYS A 53 2.56 -1.41 -10.88
C LYS A 53 1.43 -1.00 -11.84
N SER A 54 0.25 -0.68 -11.30
CA SER A 54 -0.88 -0.19 -12.09
C SER A 54 -0.54 1.13 -12.78
N LYS A 55 0.00 2.11 -12.04
CA LYS A 55 0.39 3.41 -12.59
C LYS A 55 1.49 3.30 -13.65
N LYS A 56 2.45 2.38 -13.48
CA LYS A 56 3.46 2.08 -14.51
C LYS A 56 2.85 1.53 -15.80
N ASN A 57 1.80 0.71 -15.71
CA ASN A 57 1.10 0.20 -16.89
C ASN A 57 0.28 1.31 -17.56
N GLU A 58 -0.34 2.19 -16.77
CA GLU A 58 -1.02 3.38 -17.27
C GLU A 58 -0.08 4.29 -18.07
N LEU A 59 1.15 4.51 -17.58
CA LEU A 59 2.17 5.26 -18.31
C LEU A 59 2.55 4.63 -19.66
N ARG A 60 2.64 3.29 -19.72
CA ARG A 60 2.91 2.60 -21.00
C ARG A 60 1.76 2.79 -21.99
N LEU A 61 0.53 2.71 -21.52
CA LEU A 61 -0.65 2.97 -22.35
C LEU A 61 -0.63 4.39 -22.92
N TYR A 62 -0.26 5.38 -22.10
CA TYR A 62 -0.11 6.75 -22.59
C TYR A 62 1.00 6.87 -23.65
N CYS A 63 2.13 6.16 -23.53
CA CYS A 63 3.14 6.15 -24.60
C CYS A 63 2.57 5.64 -25.93
N ASP A 64 1.80 4.55 -25.89
CA ASP A 64 1.15 3.99 -27.09
C ASP A 64 0.14 4.97 -27.68
N LEU A 65 -0.66 5.60 -26.83
CA LEU A 65 -1.66 6.60 -27.22
C LEU A 65 -1.02 7.86 -27.83
N LEU A 66 0.05 8.37 -27.23
CA LEU A 66 0.80 9.52 -27.75
C LEU A 66 1.37 9.21 -29.15
N MET A 67 1.95 8.02 -29.34
CA MET A 67 2.43 7.58 -30.66
C MET A 67 1.30 7.50 -31.69
N GLN A 68 0.14 6.98 -31.29
CA GLN A 68 -1.03 6.91 -32.17
C GLN A 68 -1.54 8.31 -32.54
N GLN A 69 -1.64 9.23 -31.58
CA GLN A 69 -2.08 10.61 -31.81
C GLN A 69 -1.12 11.37 -32.74
N VAL A 70 0.19 11.21 -32.55
CA VAL A 70 1.21 11.78 -33.46
C VAL A 70 1.04 11.23 -34.88
N HIS A 71 0.73 9.95 -35.04
CA HIS A 71 0.47 9.38 -36.37
C HIS A 71 -0.80 9.95 -37.02
N VAL A 72 -1.88 10.11 -36.24
CA VAL A 72 -3.13 10.72 -36.71
C VAL A 72 -2.89 12.15 -37.19
N ILE A 73 -2.21 12.98 -36.38
CA ILE A 73 -1.84 14.36 -36.72
C ILE A 73 -0.99 14.39 -37.99
N LYS A 74 0.05 13.53 -38.06
CA LYS A 74 0.93 13.45 -39.23
C LYS A 74 0.15 13.10 -40.49
N THR A 75 -0.77 12.15 -40.40
CA THR A 75 -1.58 11.69 -41.54
C THR A 75 -2.53 12.79 -42.02
N ALA A 76 -3.19 13.48 -41.09
CA ALA A 76 -4.07 14.62 -41.39
C ALA A 76 -3.30 15.79 -42.06
N ALA A 77 -2.04 16.02 -41.64
CA ALA A 77 -1.17 17.04 -42.23
C ALA A 77 -0.66 16.67 -43.64
N THR A 78 -0.52 15.37 -43.95
CA THR A 78 -0.03 14.88 -45.25
C THR A 78 -1.15 14.49 -46.21
N GLN A 79 -2.41 14.78 -45.86
CA GLN A 79 -3.56 14.41 -46.68
C GLN A 79 -3.67 15.35 -47.90
N GLU A 80 -3.66 14.79 -49.11
CA GLU A 80 -3.82 15.51 -50.38
C GLU A 80 -5.30 15.49 -50.83
N PRO A 81 -5.83 16.55 -51.48
CA PRO A 81 -5.14 17.73 -52.02
C PRO A 81 -4.94 18.89 -51.02
N SER A 82 -5.46 18.79 -49.80
CA SER A 82 -5.26 19.78 -48.74
C SER A 82 -5.34 19.15 -47.35
N PRO A 83 -4.52 19.59 -46.39
CA PRO A 83 -4.50 19.05 -45.04
C PRO A 83 -5.85 19.22 -44.34
N ASP A 84 -6.22 18.22 -43.55
CA ASP A 84 -7.43 18.24 -42.73
C ASP A 84 -7.18 19.05 -41.44
N VAL A 85 -7.42 20.36 -41.53
CA VAL A 85 -7.14 21.34 -40.45
C VAL A 85 -7.97 21.06 -39.19
N GLU A 86 -9.20 20.55 -39.34
CA GLU A 86 -10.08 20.21 -38.22
C GLU A 86 -9.51 19.01 -37.45
N LYS A 87 -9.20 17.91 -38.14
CA LYS A 87 -8.55 16.75 -37.51
C LYS A 87 -7.17 17.07 -36.92
N LEU A 88 -6.43 18.00 -37.52
CA LEU A 88 -5.14 18.45 -37.00
C LEU A 88 -5.31 19.19 -35.66
N THR A 89 -6.31 20.06 -35.59
CA THR A 89 -6.63 20.85 -34.39
C THR A 89 -7.13 19.93 -33.27
N ASP A 90 -8.08 19.05 -33.57
CA ASP A 90 -8.62 18.09 -32.62
C ASP A 90 -7.55 17.10 -32.15
N GLY A 91 -6.73 16.60 -33.07
CA GLY A 91 -5.60 15.74 -32.76
C GLY A 91 -4.59 16.42 -31.84
N SER A 92 -4.24 17.69 -32.10
CA SER A 92 -3.35 18.47 -31.21
C SER A 92 -3.95 18.70 -29.83
N ASN A 93 -5.24 19.07 -29.74
CA ASN A 93 -5.92 19.29 -28.46
C ASN A 93 -5.94 17.99 -27.62
N LEU A 94 -6.27 16.87 -28.26
CA LEU A 94 -6.27 15.56 -27.60
C LEU A 94 -4.86 15.13 -27.18
N LEU A 95 -3.84 15.41 -28.01
CA LEU A 95 -2.44 15.15 -27.70
C LEU A 95 -2.00 15.95 -26.47
N SER A 96 -2.31 17.25 -26.42
CA SER A 96 -2.03 18.10 -25.25
C SER A 96 -2.69 17.56 -23.98
N ALA A 97 -3.98 17.20 -24.04
CA ALA A 97 -4.68 16.63 -22.90
C ALA A 97 -4.08 15.28 -22.43
N THR A 98 -3.59 14.47 -23.38
CA THR A 98 -2.94 13.19 -23.08
C THR A 98 -1.58 13.42 -22.42
N CYS A 99 -0.79 14.39 -22.90
CA CYS A 99 0.47 14.81 -22.27
C CYS A 99 0.24 15.29 -20.82
N ASP A 100 -0.77 16.14 -20.58
CA ASP A 100 -1.09 16.62 -19.23
C ASP A 100 -1.44 15.47 -18.27
N THR A 101 -2.20 14.50 -18.76
CA THR A 101 -2.59 13.32 -17.98
C THR A 101 -1.41 12.39 -17.74
N PHE A 102 -0.54 12.21 -18.73
CA PHE A 102 0.71 11.46 -18.61
C PHE A 102 1.60 12.06 -17.53
N ILE A 103 1.82 13.38 -17.55
CA ILE A 103 2.67 14.08 -16.57
C ILE A 103 2.12 13.89 -15.15
N LYS A 104 0.81 14.11 -14.94
CA LYS A 104 0.17 13.89 -13.62
C LYS A 104 0.37 12.46 -13.13
N THR A 105 0.18 11.48 -14.02
CA THR A 105 0.36 10.05 -13.70
C THR A 105 1.82 9.71 -13.39
N LEU A 106 2.76 10.36 -14.06
CA LEU A 106 4.20 10.19 -13.83
C LEU A 106 4.60 10.77 -12.47
N GLU A 107 4.11 11.95 -12.12
CA GLU A 107 4.31 12.54 -10.80
C GLU A 107 3.75 11.66 -9.69
N ASP A 108 2.57 11.09 -9.88
CA ASP A 108 1.98 10.15 -8.93
C ASP A 108 2.82 8.87 -8.79
N CYS A 109 3.34 8.34 -9.91
CA CYS A 109 4.32 7.24 -9.88
C CYS A 109 5.55 7.59 -9.04
N MET A 110 6.11 8.78 -9.23
CA MET A 110 7.30 9.23 -8.48
C MET A 110 6.99 9.38 -6.99
N LYS A 111 5.85 9.98 -6.62
CA LYS A 111 5.41 10.11 -5.22
C LYS A 111 5.23 8.75 -4.56
N LEU A 112 4.61 7.79 -5.25
CA LEU A 112 4.46 6.42 -4.77
C LEU A 112 5.82 5.72 -4.60
N SER A 113 6.75 5.93 -5.53
CA SER A 113 8.10 5.37 -5.45
C SER A 113 8.93 5.97 -4.32
N ILE A 114 8.86 7.28 -4.08
CA ILE A 114 9.56 7.93 -2.96
C ILE A 114 8.98 7.44 -1.63
N SER A 115 7.65 7.30 -1.57
CA SER A 115 6.96 6.80 -0.38
C SER A 115 7.32 5.34 -0.08
N SER A 116 7.44 4.48 -1.11
CA SER A 116 7.86 3.09 -0.92
C SER A 116 9.31 2.99 -0.43
N ILE A 117 10.22 3.83 -0.93
CA ILE A 117 11.62 3.91 -0.48
C ILE A 117 11.68 4.37 0.99
N SER A 118 10.93 5.42 1.36
CA SER A 118 10.90 5.94 2.73
C SER A 118 10.33 4.93 3.74
N LEU A 119 9.33 4.14 3.35
CA LEU A 119 8.80 3.07 4.19
C LEU A 119 9.84 1.97 4.45
N HIS A 120 10.62 1.61 3.43
CA HIS A 120 11.69 0.62 3.58
C HIS A 120 12.81 1.12 4.51
N GLU A 121 13.15 2.41 4.46
CA GLU A 121 14.14 3.02 5.35
C GLU A 121 13.66 3.03 6.82
N LYS A 122 12.39 3.34 7.07
CA LYS A 122 11.79 3.30 8.41
C LYS A 122 11.71 1.88 8.99
N ALA A 123 11.41 0.88 8.17
CA ALA A 123 11.42 -0.53 8.60
C ALA A 123 12.82 -0.97 9.06
N HIS A 124 13.87 -0.54 8.35
CA HIS A 124 15.25 -0.87 8.69
C HIS A 124 15.77 -0.17 9.97
N MET A 125 15.17 0.94 10.39
CA MET A 125 15.45 1.55 11.70
C MET A 125 14.75 0.82 12.85
N ASN A 126 13.53 0.31 12.63
CA ASN A 126 12.79 -0.46 13.64
C ASN A 126 13.47 -1.79 13.98
N ASP A 127 14.08 -2.48 13.02
CA ASP A 127 14.86 -3.71 13.29
C ASP A 127 16.08 -3.46 14.21
N LYS A 128 16.68 -2.27 14.12
CA LYS A 128 17.80 -1.89 15.01
C LYS A 128 17.32 -1.57 16.43
N GLU A 129 16.14 -0.98 16.58
CA GLU A 129 15.53 -0.70 17.89
C GLU A 129 15.04 -1.97 18.60
N LEU A 130 14.51 -2.97 17.88
CA LEU A 130 14.12 -4.26 18.47
C LEU A 130 15.31 -5.07 19.01
N ASN A 131 16.50 -4.94 18.42
CA ASN A 131 17.72 -5.57 18.95
C ASN A 131 18.24 -4.90 20.23
N ASN A 132 17.77 -3.70 20.58
CA ASN A 132 18.19 -2.98 21.79
C ASN A 132 17.25 -3.19 22.99
N ILE A 133 16.17 -3.99 22.84
CA ILE A 133 15.22 -4.36 23.92
C ILE A 133 15.64 -5.67 24.63
N SER A 134 16.90 -6.12 24.49
CA SER A 134 17.43 -7.26 25.26
C SER A 134 17.71 -6.99 26.75
N LYS A 135 17.09 -5.97 27.36
CA LYS A 135 16.98 -5.90 28.82
C LYS A 135 15.54 -6.22 29.22
N PRO A 136 15.29 -7.39 29.85
CA PRO A 136 13.95 -7.78 30.24
C PRO A 136 13.47 -6.83 31.34
N THR A 137 12.47 -5.99 31.01
CA THR A 137 11.70 -5.29 32.04
C THR A 137 10.75 -6.32 32.65
N ILE A 138 11.15 -6.87 33.80
CA ILE A 138 10.34 -7.80 34.58
C ILE A 138 9.08 -7.06 35.04
N PRO A 139 7.86 -7.52 34.71
CA PRO A 139 6.64 -7.00 35.31
C PRO A 139 6.65 -7.38 36.80
N VAL A 140 6.56 -6.39 37.68
CA VAL A 140 6.45 -6.59 39.13
C VAL A 140 5.21 -7.45 39.43
N MET A 141 5.43 -8.71 39.80
CA MET A 141 4.39 -9.57 40.37
C MET A 141 4.03 -9.04 41.75
N ARG A 142 2.78 -8.57 41.92
CA ARG A 142 2.20 -8.30 43.24
C ARG A 142 1.74 -9.63 43.84
N SER A 143 2.49 -10.16 44.79
CA SER A 143 2.10 -11.31 45.60
C SER A 143 0.99 -10.88 46.57
N ASN A 144 -0.25 -11.29 46.28
CA ASN A 144 -1.31 -11.22 47.28
C ASN A 144 -1.12 -12.39 48.25
N SER A 145 -0.62 -12.08 49.44
CA SER A 145 -0.66 -12.95 50.61
C SER A 145 -2.10 -13.00 51.11
N THR A 146 -2.74 -14.17 51.02
CA THR A 146 -3.89 -14.47 51.87
C THR A 146 -3.51 -15.61 52.80
N GLU A 147 -2.88 -15.23 53.91
CA GLU A 147 -3.07 -15.92 55.19
C GLU A 147 -4.58 -16.04 55.45
N LYS A 148 -5.06 -17.25 55.73
CA LYS A 148 -6.11 -17.45 56.74
C LYS A 148 -5.89 -18.78 57.44
N LYS A 149 -5.35 -18.68 58.67
CA LYS A 149 -5.52 -19.63 59.76
C LYS A 149 -7.01 -19.85 60.03
N ALA A 150 -7.43 -21.11 60.13
CA ALA A 150 -7.91 -21.76 61.36
C ALA A 150 -8.44 -23.15 60.98
#